data_AF-A0A946DHA3-F1
#
_entry.id   AF-A0A946DHA3-F1
#
_cell.length_a   1.000
_cell.length_b   1.000
_cell.length_c   1.000
_cell.angle_alpha   90.00
_cell.angle_beta   90.00
_cell.angle_gamma   90.00
#
_symmetry.space_group_name_H-M   'P 1'
#
loop_
_entity.id
_entity.type
_entity.pdbx_description
1 polymer ?
#
loop_
_entity_poly.entity_id
_entity_poly.type
_entity_poly.pdbx_seq_one_letter_code
_entity_poly.pdbx_strand_id
1 'polypeptide(L)'
;MEFATKIVLLISFVMFIPISAACYFYSRNTQRNTEVKRYLEILKIQKTELFQHQHPKVSLSVAVLFVTFLSACFWGLILFGAESGITRSANYLLGGASIIGLDKVKDAITIHQYQSGALLTFTMAFMGAYLWGIQNITRRYSMNDLIPAAYYNIGTRMIYAGILALVFFHLSKSTPDILSAMLGSSPDPDKAETATSNGTNLLMPVIAFLIGMFPQRGLKWLTDKFSIFTQQQNPTVRDLPLEMVEGITMYDRVRLQELGIDSCYDLANMDYIPYLFKSPYSPRILINWILQAKLCIYFGKHVKELREHGIHTAWQLKNYDEEALKELVKTTSLTEDTLIMVKDQVTEDKEIERLIEAQLKLSQYWNKQSDEVDIFVK
;
A
#
# COMPACT_ATOMS: atom_id res chain seq x y z
N MET A 1 17.99 -30.22 -11.75
CA MET A 1 16.79 -29.86 -12.53
C MET A 1 17.24 -29.66 -13.96
N GLU A 2 16.63 -30.33 -14.93
CA GLU A 2 17.00 -30.14 -16.34
C GLU A 2 16.73 -28.70 -16.78
N PHE A 3 17.55 -28.20 -17.72
CA PHE A 3 17.44 -26.84 -18.25
C PHE A 3 16.02 -26.53 -18.75
N ALA A 4 15.38 -27.48 -19.43
CA ALA A 4 14.01 -27.37 -19.91
C ALA A 4 13.00 -27.11 -18.78
N THR A 5 13.11 -27.84 -17.66
CA THR A 5 12.21 -27.66 -16.51
C THR A 5 12.36 -26.26 -15.88
N LYS A 6 13.58 -25.73 -15.79
CA LYS A 6 13.81 -24.37 -15.29
C LYS A 6 13.15 -23.31 -16.18
N ILE A 7 13.25 -23.46 -17.50
CA ILE A 7 12.60 -22.56 -18.45
C ILE A 7 11.07 -22.61 -18.29
N VAL A 8 10.48 -23.79 -18.14
CA VAL A 8 9.03 -23.95 -17.92
C VAL A 8 8.58 -23.25 -16.64
N LEU A 9 9.32 -23.41 -15.54
CA LEU A 9 9.02 -22.72 -14.28
C LEU A 9 9.14 -21.19 -14.41
N LEU A 10 10.21 -20.72 -15.05
CA LEU A 10 10.42 -19.28 -15.30
C LEU A 10 9.23 -18.68 -16.06
N ILE A 11 8.82 -19.31 -17.16
CA ILE A 11 7.68 -18.85 -17.97
C ILE A 11 6.41 -18.86 -17.13
N SER A 12 6.16 -19.92 -16.35
CA SER A 12 4.95 -20.06 -15.54
C SER A 12 4.81 -18.93 -14.52
N PHE A 13 5.88 -18.56 -13.82
CA PHE A 13 5.85 -17.47 -12.86
C PHE A 13 5.76 -16.10 -13.54
N VAL A 14 6.51 -15.87 -14.62
CA VAL A 14 6.53 -14.56 -15.28
C VAL A 14 5.18 -14.25 -15.96
N MET A 15 4.50 -15.26 -16.53
CA MET A 15 3.26 -15.09 -17.27
C MET A 15 2.06 -14.65 -16.42
N PHE A 16 2.07 -14.87 -15.10
CA PHE A 16 0.98 -14.45 -14.22
C PHE A 16 0.68 -12.94 -14.35
N ILE A 17 1.71 -12.11 -14.41
CA ILE A 17 1.59 -10.64 -14.45
C ILE A 17 0.87 -10.16 -15.72
N PRO A 18 1.35 -10.46 -16.95
CA PRO A 18 0.66 -10.01 -18.17
C PRO A 18 -0.73 -10.64 -18.34
N ILE A 19 -0.93 -11.89 -17.92
CA ILE A 19 -2.25 -12.53 -17.96
C ILE A 19 -3.24 -11.78 -17.06
N SER A 20 -2.85 -11.44 -15.84
CA SER A 20 -3.72 -10.69 -14.92
C SER A 20 -4.14 -9.32 -15.48
N ALA A 21 -3.21 -8.62 -16.14
CA ALA A 21 -3.49 -7.35 -16.82
C ALA A 21 -4.44 -7.52 -18.00
N ALA A 22 -4.22 -8.54 -18.83
CA ALA A 22 -5.08 -8.84 -19.98
C ALA A 22 -6.51 -9.19 -19.55
N CYS A 23 -6.66 -10.07 -18.54
CA CYS A 23 -7.95 -10.43 -17.96
C CYS A 23 -8.69 -9.21 -17.40
N TYR A 24 -7.99 -8.31 -16.73
CA TYR A 24 -8.58 -7.08 -16.19
C TYR A 24 -9.09 -6.16 -17.29
N PHE A 25 -8.27 -5.95 -18.31
CA PHE A 25 -8.60 -5.05 -19.41
C PHE A 25 -9.79 -5.54 -20.23
N TYR A 26 -9.86 -6.84 -20.51
CA TYR A 26 -10.92 -7.41 -21.34
C TYR A 26 -12.26 -7.55 -20.60
N SER A 27 -12.24 -7.94 -19.32
CA SER A 27 -13.47 -8.23 -18.57
C SER A 27 -13.94 -7.05 -17.72
N ARG A 28 -13.07 -6.52 -16.87
CA ARG A 28 -13.45 -5.71 -15.70
C ARG A 28 -13.43 -4.21 -15.96
N ASN A 29 -12.54 -3.73 -16.82
CA ASN A 29 -12.47 -2.31 -17.17
C ASN A 29 -13.75 -1.81 -17.86
N THR A 30 -14.40 -2.66 -18.66
CA THR A 30 -15.68 -2.33 -19.30
C THR A 30 -16.78 -2.10 -18.28
N GLN A 31 -16.91 -2.98 -17.28
CA GLN A 31 -17.89 -2.85 -16.20
C GLN A 31 -17.68 -1.55 -15.41
N ARG A 32 -16.43 -1.26 -15.02
CA ARG A 32 -16.09 -0.03 -14.30
C ARG A 32 -16.49 1.22 -15.08
N ASN A 33 -16.18 1.27 -16.38
CA ASN A 33 -16.53 2.42 -17.20
C ASN A 33 -18.04 2.62 -17.32
N THR A 34 -18.82 1.53 -17.34
CA THR A 34 -20.29 1.60 -17.33
C THR A 34 -20.83 2.12 -16.00
N GLU A 35 -20.32 1.63 -14.86
CA GLU A 35 -20.74 2.10 -13.54
C GLU A 35 -20.44 3.59 -13.33
N VAL A 36 -19.26 4.04 -13.74
CA VAL A 36 -18.90 5.45 -13.60
C VAL A 36 -19.74 6.33 -14.52
N LYS A 37 -20.03 5.89 -15.76
CA LYS A 37 -20.99 6.59 -16.64
C LYS A 37 -22.36 6.76 -15.98
N ARG A 38 -22.87 5.70 -15.35
CA ARG A 38 -24.12 5.73 -14.60
C ARG A 38 -24.08 6.76 -13.46
N TYR A 39 -23.00 6.82 -12.68
CA TYR A 39 -22.88 7.82 -11.61
C TYR A 39 -22.90 9.25 -12.14
N LEU A 40 -22.23 9.52 -13.25
CA LEU A 40 -22.23 10.86 -13.86
C LEU A 40 -23.61 11.26 -14.37
N GLU A 41 -24.36 10.32 -14.95
CA GLU A 41 -25.71 10.55 -15.43
C GLU A 41 -26.65 10.89 -14.28
N ILE A 42 -26.55 10.16 -13.15
CA ILE A 42 -27.32 10.45 -11.92
C ILE A 42 -26.96 11.84 -11.37
N LEU A 43 -25.68 12.19 -11.36
CA LEU A 43 -25.17 13.46 -10.85
C LEU A 43 -25.34 14.62 -11.85
N LYS A 44 -25.80 14.35 -13.08
CA LYS A 44 -25.95 15.32 -14.18
C LYS A 44 -24.64 16.05 -14.53
N ILE A 45 -23.52 15.34 -14.50
CA ILE A 45 -22.18 15.88 -14.79
C ILE A 45 -21.84 15.65 -16.27
N GLN A 46 -21.38 16.70 -16.96
CA GLN A 46 -21.04 16.61 -18.39
C GLN A 46 -19.81 15.73 -18.63
N LYS A 47 -19.87 14.86 -19.65
CA LYS A 47 -18.84 13.84 -19.96
C LYS A 47 -17.55 14.42 -20.55
N THR A 48 -17.56 15.63 -21.10
CA THR A 48 -16.50 16.21 -21.93
C THR A 48 -15.25 16.66 -21.16
N GLU A 49 -15.37 17.08 -19.90
CA GLU A 49 -14.21 17.47 -19.06
C GLU A 49 -13.48 16.28 -18.41
N LEU A 50 -14.06 15.08 -18.54
CA LEU A 50 -13.69 13.88 -17.80
C LEU A 50 -12.63 13.01 -18.48
N PHE A 51 -12.60 13.03 -19.82
CA PHE A 51 -11.74 12.17 -20.63
C PHE A 51 -10.25 12.54 -20.56
N GLN A 52 -9.91 13.73 -20.06
CA GLN A 52 -8.50 14.12 -19.83
C GLN A 52 -7.84 13.33 -18.69
N HIS A 53 -8.64 12.75 -17.79
CA HIS A 53 -8.14 12.11 -16.56
C HIS A 53 -8.10 10.58 -16.60
N GLN A 54 -8.53 9.95 -17.71
CA GLN A 54 -8.38 8.51 -17.87
C GLN A 54 -6.91 8.17 -18.17
N HIS A 55 -6.34 7.27 -17.38
CA HIS A 55 -4.98 6.77 -17.64
C HIS A 55 -4.91 6.18 -19.06
N PRO A 56 -4.03 6.69 -19.93
CA PRO A 56 -3.91 6.16 -21.28
C PRO A 56 -3.48 4.69 -21.20
N LYS A 57 -4.06 3.82 -22.04
CA LYS A 57 -3.75 2.37 -22.09
C LYS A 57 -2.25 2.09 -22.16
N VAL A 58 -1.50 2.98 -22.82
CA VAL A 58 -0.04 2.96 -22.93
C VAL A 58 0.63 2.92 -21.54
N SER A 59 0.13 3.68 -20.57
CA SER A 59 0.71 3.72 -19.21
C SER A 59 0.61 2.37 -18.48
N LEU A 60 -0.48 1.63 -18.69
CA LEU A 60 -0.68 0.31 -18.07
C LEU A 60 0.26 -0.72 -18.70
N SER A 61 0.34 -0.75 -20.04
CA SER A 61 1.23 -1.69 -20.75
C SER A 61 2.69 -1.50 -20.36
N VAL A 62 3.16 -0.25 -20.25
CA VAL A 62 4.53 0.03 -19.81
C VAL A 62 4.77 -0.46 -18.39
N ALA A 63 3.82 -0.23 -17.47
CA ALA A 63 3.95 -0.70 -16.09
C ALA A 63 3.97 -2.23 -15.98
N VAL A 64 3.14 -2.92 -16.76
CA VAL A 64 3.12 -4.40 -16.84
C VAL A 64 4.44 -4.93 -17.39
N LEU A 65 4.95 -4.34 -18.48
CA LEU A 65 6.24 -4.72 -19.07
C LEU A 65 7.38 -4.55 -18.08
N PHE A 66 7.40 -3.43 -17.34
CA PHE A 66 8.39 -3.16 -16.31
C PHE A 66 8.45 -4.27 -15.24
N VAL A 67 7.30 -4.63 -14.65
CA VAL A 67 7.27 -5.68 -13.61
C VAL A 67 7.54 -7.07 -14.19
N THR A 68 7.07 -7.35 -15.41
CA THR A 68 7.32 -8.62 -16.10
C THR A 68 8.82 -8.80 -16.36
N PHE A 69 9.49 -7.75 -16.84
CA PHE A 69 10.93 -7.73 -17.06
C PHE A 69 11.70 -7.98 -15.76
N LEU A 70 11.40 -7.23 -14.69
CA LEU A 70 12.03 -7.43 -13.38
C LEU A 70 11.80 -8.84 -12.84
N SER A 71 10.59 -9.36 -12.97
CA SER A 71 10.26 -10.72 -12.54
C SER A 71 11.05 -11.76 -13.33
N ALA A 72 11.20 -11.58 -14.64
CA ALA A 72 12.01 -12.48 -15.47
C ALA A 72 13.49 -12.46 -15.06
N CYS A 73 14.06 -11.27 -14.81
CA CYS A 73 15.43 -11.15 -14.32
C CYS A 73 15.63 -11.84 -12.97
N PHE A 74 14.75 -11.59 -11.99
CA PHE A 74 14.91 -12.12 -10.64
C PHE A 74 14.58 -13.61 -10.51
N TRP A 75 13.56 -14.11 -11.21
CA TRP A 75 13.35 -15.56 -11.34
C TRP A 75 14.49 -16.24 -12.10
N GLY A 76 15.06 -15.56 -13.10
CA GLY A 76 16.28 -16.00 -13.78
C GLY A 76 17.46 -16.15 -12.81
N LEU A 77 17.67 -15.18 -11.92
CA LEU A 77 18.68 -15.26 -10.86
C LEU A 77 18.41 -16.43 -9.89
N ILE A 78 17.17 -16.69 -9.51
CA ILE A 78 16.82 -17.84 -8.65
C ILE A 78 17.17 -19.16 -9.33
N LEU A 79 16.76 -19.34 -10.59
CA LEU A 79 16.83 -20.64 -11.25
C LEU A 79 18.21 -20.94 -11.85
N PHE A 80 18.92 -19.90 -12.31
CA PHE A 80 20.20 -20.02 -13.02
C PHE A 80 21.38 -19.37 -12.30
N GLY A 81 21.18 -18.67 -11.19
CA GLY A 81 22.24 -17.92 -10.50
C GLY A 81 23.42 -18.77 -10.02
N ALA A 82 23.18 -20.03 -9.63
CA ALA A 82 24.24 -20.95 -9.24
C ALA A 82 25.09 -21.42 -10.45
N GLU A 83 24.52 -21.43 -11.65
CA GLU A 83 25.16 -21.90 -12.89
C GLU A 83 25.82 -20.75 -13.67
N SER A 84 25.38 -19.52 -13.47
CA SER A 84 25.87 -18.33 -14.18
C SER A 84 27.29 -17.91 -13.81
N GLY A 85 27.83 -18.43 -12.70
CA GLY A 85 29.16 -18.08 -12.20
C GLY A 85 29.24 -16.70 -11.54
N ILE A 86 28.11 -16.01 -11.34
CA ILE A 86 28.06 -14.66 -10.74
C ILE A 86 28.65 -14.60 -9.33
N THR A 87 28.65 -15.72 -8.59
CA THR A 87 29.21 -15.85 -7.25
C THR A 87 30.68 -16.27 -7.26
N ARG A 88 31.25 -16.69 -8.40
CA ARG A 88 32.64 -17.16 -8.50
C ARG A 88 33.63 -16.02 -8.65
N SER A 89 33.21 -14.93 -9.31
CA SER A 89 34.01 -13.71 -9.42
C SER A 89 33.61 -12.70 -8.34
N ALA A 90 34.62 -12.09 -7.70
CA ALA A 90 34.39 -11.06 -6.68
C ALA A 90 33.68 -9.84 -7.29
N ASN A 91 32.59 -9.40 -6.66
CA ASN A 91 31.84 -8.20 -7.03
C ASN A 91 31.37 -7.44 -5.78
N TYR A 92 31.29 -6.11 -5.87
CA TYR A 92 30.95 -5.27 -4.70
C TYR A 92 29.52 -5.44 -4.22
N LEU A 93 28.58 -5.83 -5.11
CA LEU A 93 27.18 -5.97 -4.74
C LEU A 93 26.94 -7.17 -3.81
N LEU A 94 27.51 -8.33 -4.13
CA LEU A 94 27.35 -9.56 -3.34
C LEU A 94 28.48 -9.74 -2.31
N GLY A 95 29.66 -9.21 -2.59
CA GLY A 95 30.84 -9.30 -1.71
C GLY A 95 30.91 -8.20 -0.66
N GLY A 96 30.32 -7.03 -0.91
CA GLY A 96 30.33 -5.89 0.02
C GLY A 96 31.74 -5.49 0.49
N ALA A 97 31.86 -5.07 1.74
CA ALA A 97 33.16 -4.75 2.34
C ALA A 97 34.01 -5.98 2.66
N SER A 98 33.42 -7.18 2.70
CA SER A 98 34.12 -8.42 3.08
C SER A 98 35.19 -8.85 2.08
N ILE A 99 35.08 -8.39 0.83
CA ILE A 99 36.06 -8.67 -0.24
C ILE A 99 37.23 -7.67 -0.24
N ILE A 100 37.17 -6.60 0.57
CA ILE A 100 38.23 -5.60 0.66
C ILE A 100 39.41 -6.23 1.42
N GLY A 101 40.55 -6.37 0.74
CA GLY A 101 41.77 -6.93 1.33
C GLY A 101 41.93 -8.45 1.20
N LEU A 102 40.96 -9.16 0.59
CA LEU A 102 41.09 -10.58 0.27
C LEU A 102 41.82 -10.78 -1.07
N ASP A 103 42.63 -11.84 -1.14
CA ASP A 103 43.28 -12.26 -2.39
C ASP A 103 42.31 -13.10 -3.24
N LYS A 104 42.08 -12.67 -4.48
CA LYS A 104 41.08 -13.29 -5.35
C LYS A 104 41.33 -14.78 -5.65
N VAL A 105 42.59 -15.23 -5.59
CA VAL A 105 42.97 -16.61 -5.93
C VAL A 105 43.00 -17.46 -4.66
N LYS A 106 43.59 -16.95 -3.58
CA LYS A 106 43.71 -17.69 -2.32
C LYS A 106 42.37 -17.81 -1.59
N ASP A 107 41.54 -16.77 -1.63
CA ASP A 107 40.29 -16.69 -0.88
C ASP A 107 39.03 -16.99 -1.73
N ALA A 108 39.21 -17.58 -2.91
CA ALA A 108 38.13 -17.82 -3.88
C ALA A 108 36.94 -18.59 -3.28
N ILE A 109 37.19 -19.58 -2.40
CA ILE A 109 36.14 -20.36 -1.73
C ILE A 109 35.34 -19.49 -0.77
N THR A 110 36.03 -18.69 0.06
CA THR A 110 35.41 -17.78 1.05
C THR A 110 34.56 -16.72 0.35
N ILE A 111 35.10 -16.12 -0.71
CA ILE A 111 34.37 -15.15 -1.54
C ILE A 111 33.13 -15.81 -2.14
N HIS A 112 33.27 -17.00 -2.73
CA HIS A 112 32.14 -17.71 -3.31
C HIS A 112 31.04 -18.02 -2.29
N GLN A 113 31.40 -18.48 -1.09
CA GLN A 113 30.44 -18.78 -0.02
C GLN A 113 29.70 -17.52 0.44
N TYR A 114 30.42 -16.42 0.67
CA TYR A 114 29.82 -15.16 1.09
C TYR A 114 28.85 -14.62 0.04
N GLN A 115 29.29 -14.54 -1.23
CA GLN A 115 28.47 -14.03 -2.32
C GLN A 115 27.26 -14.94 -2.61
N SER A 116 27.39 -16.25 -2.42
CA SER A 116 26.27 -17.18 -2.54
C SER A 116 25.23 -16.95 -1.45
N GLY A 117 25.65 -16.69 -0.21
CA GLY A 117 24.76 -16.31 0.88
C GLY A 117 24.04 -14.98 0.61
N ALA A 118 24.75 -13.98 0.10
CA ALA A 118 24.17 -12.69 -0.28
C ALA A 118 23.12 -12.85 -1.40
N LEU A 119 23.46 -13.63 -2.44
CA LEU A 119 22.55 -13.90 -3.55
C LEU A 119 21.30 -14.68 -3.10
N LEU A 120 21.46 -15.69 -2.24
CA LEU A 120 20.33 -16.41 -1.66
C LEU A 120 19.42 -15.45 -0.86
N THR A 121 20.02 -14.57 -0.06
CA THR A 121 19.26 -13.61 0.74
C THR A 121 18.49 -12.62 -0.13
N PHE A 122 19.14 -12.06 -1.16
CA PHE A 122 18.51 -11.18 -2.14
C PHE A 122 17.33 -11.86 -2.86
N THR A 123 17.53 -13.09 -3.34
CA THR A 123 16.52 -13.82 -4.10
C THR A 123 15.33 -14.24 -3.23
N MET A 124 15.54 -14.52 -1.95
CA MET A 124 14.46 -14.79 -1.00
C MET A 124 13.62 -13.54 -0.69
N ALA A 125 14.25 -12.37 -0.60
CA ALA A 125 13.52 -11.11 -0.48
C ALA A 125 12.68 -10.80 -1.73
N PHE A 126 13.22 -11.06 -2.93
CA PHE A 126 12.44 -11.00 -4.14
C PHE A 126 11.23 -11.96 -4.08
N MET A 127 11.41 -13.21 -3.66
CA MET A 127 10.31 -14.19 -3.54
C MET A 127 9.17 -13.66 -2.66
N GLY A 128 9.51 -13.10 -1.50
CA GLY A 128 8.51 -12.49 -0.60
C GLY A 128 7.79 -11.29 -1.24
N ALA A 129 8.53 -10.42 -1.93
CA ALA A 129 7.96 -9.28 -2.65
C ALA A 129 7.07 -9.70 -3.83
N TYR A 130 7.45 -10.75 -4.55
CA TYR A 130 6.70 -11.31 -5.67
C TYR A 130 5.37 -11.94 -5.19
N LEU A 131 5.38 -12.73 -4.12
CA LEU A 131 4.14 -13.28 -3.54
C LEU A 131 3.20 -12.19 -3.03
N TRP A 132 3.74 -11.18 -2.35
CA TRP A 132 2.95 -10.00 -1.99
C TRP A 132 2.38 -9.32 -3.24
N GLY A 133 3.17 -9.21 -4.31
CA GLY A 133 2.74 -8.64 -5.59
C GLY A 133 1.56 -9.39 -6.21
N ILE A 134 1.60 -10.73 -6.21
CA ILE A 134 0.47 -11.57 -6.64
C ILE A 134 -0.77 -11.27 -5.80
N GLN A 135 -0.65 -11.31 -4.47
CA GLN A 135 -1.76 -11.04 -3.57
C GLN A 135 -2.36 -9.64 -3.81
N ASN A 136 -1.49 -8.64 -4.01
CA ASN A 136 -1.89 -7.27 -4.29
C ASN A 136 -2.62 -7.15 -5.63
N ILE A 137 -2.13 -7.78 -6.70
CA ILE A 137 -2.80 -7.82 -8.01
C ILE A 137 -4.18 -8.48 -7.88
N THR A 138 -4.28 -9.66 -7.26
CA THR A 138 -5.55 -10.38 -7.11
C THR A 138 -6.58 -9.55 -6.33
N ARG A 139 -6.14 -8.86 -5.27
CA ARG A 139 -7.02 -7.97 -4.51
C ARG A 139 -7.49 -6.78 -5.35
N ARG A 140 -6.56 -6.06 -5.99
CA ARG A 140 -6.89 -4.89 -6.82
C ARG A 140 -7.72 -5.27 -8.05
N TYR A 141 -7.50 -6.46 -8.61
CA TYR A 141 -8.35 -7.05 -9.64
C TYR A 141 -9.79 -7.21 -9.13
N SER A 142 -9.95 -7.78 -7.93
CA SER A 142 -11.27 -7.99 -7.31
C SER A 142 -12.00 -6.67 -7.03
N MET A 143 -11.24 -5.62 -6.69
CA MET A 143 -11.74 -4.27 -6.38
C MET A 143 -11.90 -3.35 -7.60
N ASN A 144 -11.71 -3.83 -8.83
CA ASN A 144 -11.73 -3.00 -10.05
C ASN A 144 -10.72 -1.81 -10.03
N ASP A 145 -9.59 -2.00 -9.36
CA ASP A 145 -8.60 -0.96 -9.06
C ASP A 145 -7.20 -1.27 -9.61
N LEU A 146 -7.12 -1.96 -10.74
CA LEU A 146 -5.84 -2.37 -11.31
C LEU A 146 -5.26 -1.25 -12.21
N ILE A 147 -4.74 -0.21 -11.57
CA ILE A 147 -4.12 0.95 -12.23
C ILE A 147 -2.62 0.75 -12.49
N PRO A 148 -1.98 1.52 -13.40
CA PRO A 148 -0.55 1.39 -13.69
C PRO A 148 0.35 1.49 -12.46
N ALA A 149 0.03 2.39 -11.53
CA ALA A 149 0.79 2.58 -10.29
C ALA A 149 0.86 1.29 -9.45
N ALA A 150 -0.15 0.41 -9.53
CA ALA A 150 -0.15 -0.88 -8.83
C ALA A 150 1.05 -1.74 -9.25
N TYR A 151 1.33 -1.79 -10.55
CA TYR A 151 2.45 -2.55 -11.10
C TYR A 151 3.77 -1.87 -10.77
N TYR A 152 3.88 -0.55 -10.96
CA TYR A 152 5.10 0.17 -10.56
C TYR A 152 5.44 -0.06 -9.09
N ASN A 153 4.46 -0.01 -8.19
CA ASN A 153 4.63 -0.28 -6.76
C ASN A 153 5.13 -1.70 -6.47
N ILE A 154 4.75 -2.69 -7.28
CA ILE A 154 5.28 -4.06 -7.16
C ILE A 154 6.74 -4.11 -7.61
N GLY A 155 7.07 -3.51 -8.76
CA GLY A 155 8.44 -3.50 -9.28
C GLY A 155 9.42 -2.73 -8.39
N THR A 156 9.04 -1.54 -7.92
CA THR A 156 9.84 -0.76 -6.97
C THR A 156 10.05 -1.53 -5.67
N ARG A 157 9.00 -2.20 -5.17
CA ARG A 157 9.09 -3.04 -3.98
C ARG A 157 10.04 -4.23 -4.15
N MET A 158 10.05 -4.90 -5.31
CA MET A 158 11.00 -5.99 -5.57
C MET A 158 12.45 -5.50 -5.49
N ILE A 159 12.73 -4.31 -6.04
CA ILE A 159 14.05 -3.67 -5.99
C ILE A 159 14.40 -3.30 -4.54
N TYR A 160 13.53 -2.56 -3.85
CA TYR A 160 13.76 -2.12 -2.47
C TYR A 160 13.94 -3.29 -1.50
N ALA A 161 13.12 -4.33 -1.61
CA ALA A 161 13.24 -5.53 -0.80
C ALA A 161 14.60 -6.22 -0.99
N GLY A 162 15.05 -6.37 -2.23
CA GLY A 162 16.35 -6.95 -2.54
C GLY A 162 17.51 -6.14 -1.96
N ILE A 163 17.48 -4.81 -2.13
CA ILE A 163 18.51 -3.91 -1.58
C ILE A 163 18.51 -3.97 -0.05
N LEU A 164 17.35 -3.83 0.60
CA LEU A 164 17.24 -3.91 2.07
C LEU A 164 17.75 -5.24 2.60
N ALA A 165 17.43 -6.35 1.93
CA ALA A 165 17.91 -7.67 2.31
C ALA A 165 19.43 -7.83 2.17
N LEU A 166 20.04 -7.25 1.13
CA LEU A 166 21.51 -7.23 1.00
C LEU A 166 22.17 -6.38 2.09
N VAL A 167 21.66 -5.18 2.35
CA VAL A 167 22.15 -4.33 3.44
C VAL A 167 22.10 -5.10 4.76
N PHE A 168 20.97 -5.77 5.02
CA PHE A 168 20.77 -6.56 6.21
C PHE A 168 21.73 -7.77 6.28
N PHE A 169 21.95 -8.47 5.16
CA PHE A 169 22.93 -9.55 5.06
C PHE A 169 24.33 -9.07 5.43
N HIS A 170 24.80 -7.99 4.81
CA HIS A 170 26.14 -7.46 5.08
C HIS A 170 26.29 -7.00 6.53
N LEU A 171 25.29 -6.32 7.06
CA LEU A 171 25.27 -5.84 8.45
C LEU A 171 25.27 -7.02 9.45
N SER A 172 24.50 -8.07 9.18
CA SER A 172 24.49 -9.26 10.04
C SER A 172 25.84 -10.00 10.08
N LYS A 173 26.61 -9.93 8.99
CA LYS A 173 27.94 -10.55 8.91
C LYS A 173 29.03 -9.67 9.52
N SER A 174 28.89 -8.34 9.49
CA SER A 174 29.84 -7.43 10.13
C SER A 174 29.64 -7.31 11.64
N THR A 175 28.42 -7.53 12.13
CA THR A 175 28.03 -7.35 13.54
C THR A 175 27.11 -8.49 13.98
N PRO A 176 27.68 -9.63 14.44
CA PRO A 176 26.93 -10.84 14.80
C PRO A 176 25.84 -10.61 15.85
N ASP A 177 26.05 -9.64 16.75
CA ASP A 177 25.14 -9.28 17.85
C ASP A 177 23.80 -8.72 17.38
N ILE A 178 23.69 -8.29 16.11
CA ILE A 178 22.43 -7.74 15.59
C ILE A 178 21.40 -8.84 15.38
N LEU A 179 21.82 -10.02 14.94
CA LEU A 179 20.92 -11.14 14.72
C LEU A 179 20.43 -11.71 16.07
N SER A 180 21.31 -11.79 17.08
CA SER A 180 20.93 -12.21 18.44
C SER A 180 20.01 -11.19 19.12
N ALA A 181 20.26 -9.88 18.94
CA ALA A 181 19.40 -8.82 19.44
C ALA A 181 17.99 -8.83 18.81
N MET A 182 17.86 -9.16 17.51
CA MET A 182 16.55 -9.25 16.85
C MET A 182 15.72 -10.44 17.29
N LEU A 183 16.38 -11.55 17.64
CA LEU A 183 15.71 -12.77 18.07
C LEU A 183 15.44 -12.80 19.59
N GLY A 184 15.84 -11.75 20.32
CA GLY A 184 15.68 -11.67 21.78
C GLY A 184 16.50 -12.73 22.53
N SER A 185 17.50 -13.33 21.89
CA SER A 185 18.38 -14.32 22.49
C SER A 185 19.54 -13.63 23.21
N SER A 186 19.72 -13.91 24.50
CA SER A 186 20.84 -13.40 25.29
C SER A 186 22.17 -13.78 24.64
N PRO A 187 23.16 -12.86 24.56
CA PRO A 187 24.49 -13.17 24.07
C PRO A 187 25.19 -14.05 25.10
N ASP A 188 25.08 -15.37 24.96
CA ASP A 188 25.87 -16.34 25.71
C ASP A 188 27.14 -16.63 24.87
N PRO A 189 28.31 -16.07 25.24
CA PRO A 189 29.52 -16.12 24.41
C PRO A 189 30.00 -17.56 24.16
N ASP A 190 29.68 -18.50 25.06
CA ASP A 190 30.16 -19.88 25.00
C ASP A 190 29.31 -20.80 24.09
N LYS A 191 28.15 -20.31 23.60
CA LYS A 191 27.29 -21.01 22.62
C LYS A 191 27.25 -20.34 21.25
N ALA A 192 27.92 -19.19 21.12
CA ALA A 192 27.95 -18.36 19.92
C ALA A 192 28.81 -18.94 18.79
N GLU A 193 29.67 -19.95 19.02
CA GLU A 193 30.50 -20.50 17.94
C GLU A 193 29.84 -21.69 17.23
N THR A 194 29.02 -22.49 17.91
CA THR A 194 28.41 -23.72 17.35
C THR A 194 26.99 -23.53 16.82
N ALA A 195 26.22 -22.56 17.34
CA ALA A 195 24.89 -22.22 16.79
C ALA A 195 24.96 -21.33 15.53
N THR A 196 26.09 -20.64 15.35
CA THR A 196 26.27 -19.57 14.35
C THR A 196 26.63 -20.07 12.97
N SER A 197 26.98 -21.36 12.81
CA SER A 197 27.30 -21.96 11.51
C SER A 197 26.11 -22.62 10.80
N ASN A 198 25.11 -23.12 11.54
CA ASN A 198 23.97 -23.85 10.94
C ASN A 198 22.62 -23.13 11.11
N GLY A 199 22.37 -22.47 12.25
CA GLY A 199 21.09 -21.78 12.50
C GLY A 199 20.98 -20.42 11.79
N THR A 200 22.06 -19.64 11.77
CA THR A 200 22.08 -18.29 11.14
C THR A 200 21.96 -18.35 9.62
N ASN A 201 22.51 -19.41 9.00
CA ASN A 201 22.47 -19.62 7.56
C ASN A 201 21.06 -19.99 7.04
N LEU A 202 20.19 -20.53 7.91
CA LEU A 202 18.78 -20.82 7.57
C LEU A 202 17.85 -19.66 7.88
N LEU A 203 18.10 -18.92 8.97
CA LEU A 203 17.23 -17.82 9.39
C LEU A 203 17.33 -16.58 8.47
N MET A 204 18.50 -16.31 7.92
CA MET A 204 18.72 -15.14 7.06
C MET A 204 17.84 -15.15 5.79
N PRO A 205 17.75 -16.25 5.02
CA PRO A 205 16.75 -16.41 3.96
C PRO A 205 15.31 -16.13 4.38
N VAL A 206 14.90 -16.60 5.57
CA VAL A 206 13.53 -16.43 6.09
C VAL A 206 13.27 -14.97 6.43
N ILE A 207 14.21 -14.30 7.11
CA ILE A 207 14.10 -12.87 7.42
C ILE A 207 14.03 -12.05 6.14
N ALA A 208 14.89 -12.35 5.15
CA ALA A 208 14.87 -11.66 3.87
C ALA A 208 13.54 -11.84 3.12
N PHE A 209 12.99 -13.05 3.11
CA PHE A 209 11.65 -13.31 2.59
C PHE A 209 10.58 -12.46 3.28
N LEU A 210 10.60 -12.38 4.62
CA LEU A 210 9.68 -11.54 5.38
C LEU A 210 9.88 -10.05 5.11
N ILE A 211 11.12 -9.58 4.92
CA ILE A 211 11.42 -8.21 4.48
C ILE A 211 10.79 -7.96 3.11
N GLY A 212 10.88 -8.91 2.18
CA GLY A 212 10.18 -8.84 0.89
C GLY A 212 8.66 -8.75 1.03
N MET A 213 8.08 -9.58 1.89
CA MET A 213 6.65 -9.64 2.16
C MET A 213 6.13 -8.44 2.98
N PHE A 214 6.99 -7.75 3.74
CA PHE A 214 6.65 -6.59 4.55
C PHE A 214 7.82 -5.58 4.68
N PRO A 215 8.21 -4.87 3.60
CA PRO A 215 9.42 -4.05 3.57
C PRO A 215 9.36 -2.87 4.55
N GLN A 216 8.17 -2.32 4.79
CA GLN A 216 7.95 -1.26 5.77
C GLN A 216 8.35 -1.69 7.19
N ARG A 217 8.15 -2.97 7.56
CA ARG A 217 8.57 -3.49 8.86
C ARG A 217 10.10 -3.59 8.95
N GLY A 218 10.74 -4.06 7.88
CA GLY A 218 12.20 -4.10 7.79
C GLY A 218 12.83 -2.71 7.85
N LEU A 219 12.27 -1.75 7.12
CA LEU A 219 12.73 -0.36 7.14
C LEU A 219 12.51 0.30 8.51
N LYS A 220 11.34 0.12 9.11
CA LYS A 220 11.06 0.64 10.46
C LYS A 220 12.05 0.11 11.49
N TRP A 221 12.32 -1.20 11.46
CA TRP A 221 13.33 -1.78 12.34
C TRP A 221 14.71 -1.14 12.12
N LEU A 222 15.09 -0.91 10.86
CA LEU A 222 16.36 -0.25 10.53
C LEU A 222 16.38 1.18 11.11
N THR A 223 15.34 1.97 10.90
CA THR A 223 15.26 3.35 11.41
C THR A 223 15.20 3.42 12.93
N ASP A 224 14.51 2.49 13.58
CA ASP A 224 14.44 2.42 15.05
C ASP A 224 15.82 2.12 15.66
N LYS A 225 16.68 1.40 14.92
CA LYS A 225 18.06 1.12 15.35
C LYS A 225 19.02 2.29 15.14
N PHE A 226 18.76 3.12 14.13
CA PHE A 226 19.61 4.25 13.76
C PHE A 226 18.92 5.58 14.14
N SER A 227 19.27 6.12 15.31
CA SER A 227 18.70 7.34 15.90
C SER A 227 18.82 8.62 15.05
N ILE A 228 19.57 8.57 13.95
CA ILE A 228 19.70 9.67 12.98
C ILE A 228 18.41 9.82 12.15
N PHE A 229 17.60 8.76 12.02
CA PHE A 229 16.38 8.75 11.21
C PHE A 229 15.09 8.94 12.01
N THR A 230 15.15 8.99 13.34
CA THR A 230 13.96 9.25 14.17
C THR A 230 13.58 10.72 14.09
N GLN A 231 12.54 11.01 13.30
CA GLN A 231 12.00 12.36 13.11
C GLN A 231 11.26 12.82 14.37
N GLN A 232 11.68 13.93 14.98
CA GLN A 232 10.94 14.58 16.07
C GLN A 232 9.60 15.10 15.52
N GLN A 233 8.49 14.58 16.03
CA GLN A 233 7.17 15.10 15.69
C GLN A 233 7.00 16.50 16.32
N ASN A 234 6.58 17.48 15.51
CA ASN A 234 6.31 18.83 15.97
C ASN A 234 4.94 18.85 16.69
N PRO A 235 4.87 19.12 18.00
CA PRO A 235 3.64 19.02 18.78
C PRO A 235 2.58 20.07 18.41
N THR A 236 2.96 21.12 17.66
CA THR A 236 2.08 22.25 17.32
C THR A 236 1.15 21.96 16.13
N VAL A 237 1.41 20.91 15.35
CA VAL A 237 0.56 20.52 14.22
C VAL A 237 -0.48 19.52 14.71
N ARG A 238 -1.77 19.83 14.54
CA ARG A 238 -2.85 18.89 14.85
C ARG A 238 -2.79 17.73 13.86
N ASP A 239 -2.27 16.60 14.31
CA ASP A 239 -2.25 15.38 13.52
C ASP A 239 -3.68 14.84 13.38
N LEU A 240 -4.24 14.91 12.17
CA LEU A 240 -5.55 14.37 11.81
C LEU A 240 -5.37 13.25 10.77
N PRO A 241 -4.98 12.04 11.23
CA PRO A 241 -4.73 10.92 10.35
C PRO A 241 -6.06 10.37 9.78
N LEU A 242 -6.00 9.78 8.58
CA LEU A 242 -7.18 9.21 7.89
C LEU A 242 -7.91 8.13 8.71
N GLU A 243 -7.21 7.50 9.65
CA GLU A 243 -7.69 6.56 10.66
C GLU A 243 -8.86 7.10 11.49
N MET A 244 -8.97 8.42 11.59
CA MET A 244 -10.08 9.03 12.31
C MET A 244 -11.40 8.86 11.59
N VAL A 245 -11.41 8.64 10.27
CA VAL A 245 -12.62 8.44 9.47
C VAL A 245 -13.08 6.98 9.56
N GLU A 246 -14.34 6.77 9.92
CA GLU A 246 -14.93 5.44 10.03
C GLU A 246 -15.14 4.81 8.65
N GLY A 247 -14.82 3.52 8.57
CA GLY A 247 -14.88 2.75 7.32
C GLY A 247 -13.64 2.85 6.44
N ILE A 248 -12.65 3.69 6.77
CA ILE A 248 -11.33 3.67 6.12
C ILE A 248 -10.50 2.53 6.73
N THR A 249 -10.28 1.47 5.96
CA THR A 249 -9.35 0.40 6.33
C THR A 249 -7.89 0.82 6.05
N MET A 250 -6.93 0.03 6.54
CA MET A 250 -5.51 0.24 6.22
C MET A 250 -5.25 0.27 4.70
N TYR A 251 -5.99 -0.53 3.93
CA TYR A 251 -5.86 -0.56 2.48
C TYR A 251 -6.45 0.68 1.84
N ASP A 252 -7.56 1.18 2.38
CA ASP A 252 -8.19 2.37 1.84
C ASP A 252 -7.29 3.59 2.03
N ARG A 253 -6.62 3.65 3.19
CA ARG A 253 -5.59 4.65 3.47
C ARG A 253 -4.45 4.62 2.47
N VAL A 254 -3.82 3.45 2.26
CA VAL A 254 -2.74 3.32 1.26
C VAL A 254 -3.23 3.78 -0.11
N ARG A 255 -4.49 3.46 -0.45
CA ARG A 255 -5.05 3.85 -1.74
C ARG A 255 -5.33 5.35 -1.85
N LEU A 256 -5.78 5.99 -0.78
CA LEU A 256 -5.96 7.44 -0.71
C LEU A 256 -4.62 8.16 -0.78
N GLN A 257 -3.58 7.64 -0.11
CA GLN A 257 -2.21 8.15 -0.20
C GLN A 257 -1.63 8.02 -1.61
N GLU A 258 -1.91 6.92 -2.33
CA GLU A 258 -1.56 6.78 -3.77
C GLU A 258 -2.21 7.87 -4.64
N LEU A 259 -3.29 8.49 -4.17
CA LEU A 259 -4.02 9.56 -4.85
C LEU A 259 -3.63 10.96 -4.32
N GLY A 260 -2.67 11.04 -3.39
CA GLY A 260 -2.22 12.28 -2.75
C GLY A 260 -3.11 12.78 -1.62
N ILE A 261 -3.93 11.89 -1.05
CA ILE A 261 -4.77 12.18 0.12
C ILE A 261 -4.12 11.51 1.32
N ASP A 262 -3.45 12.30 2.16
CA ASP A 262 -2.63 11.78 3.26
C ASP A 262 -3.27 12.01 4.64
N SER A 263 -4.17 12.99 4.75
CA SER A 263 -4.79 13.42 6.01
C SER A 263 -6.29 13.68 5.89
N CYS A 264 -6.97 13.85 7.03
CA CYS A 264 -8.35 14.34 7.03
C CYS A 264 -8.48 15.74 6.41
N TYR A 265 -7.42 16.56 6.43
CA TYR A 265 -7.44 17.87 5.77
C TYR A 265 -7.56 17.73 4.25
N ASP A 266 -6.76 16.84 3.66
CA ASP A 266 -6.80 16.58 2.22
C ASP A 266 -8.15 15.98 1.82
N LEU A 267 -8.63 15.03 2.62
CA LEU A 267 -9.90 14.34 2.39
C LEU A 267 -11.12 15.28 2.54
N ALA A 268 -11.09 16.24 3.46
CA ALA A 268 -12.21 17.17 3.64
C ALA A 268 -12.33 18.24 2.55
N ASN A 269 -11.22 18.52 1.84
CA ASN A 269 -11.14 19.52 0.77
C ASN A 269 -11.10 18.90 -0.63
N MET A 270 -11.19 17.56 -0.73
CA MET A 270 -11.13 16.90 -2.03
C MET A 270 -12.43 17.10 -2.82
N ASP A 271 -12.30 17.40 -4.11
CA ASP A 271 -13.40 17.18 -5.05
C ASP A 271 -13.50 15.67 -5.33
N TYR A 272 -14.65 15.04 -5.08
CA TYR A 272 -14.82 13.60 -5.29
C TYR A 272 -14.92 13.20 -6.77
N ILE A 273 -15.24 14.13 -7.69
CA ILE A 273 -15.50 13.81 -9.11
C ILE A 273 -14.29 13.21 -9.83
N PRO A 274 -13.07 13.79 -9.76
CA PRO A 274 -11.89 13.16 -10.35
C PRO A 274 -11.61 11.75 -9.81
N TYR A 275 -11.97 11.49 -8.55
CA TYR A 275 -11.67 10.24 -7.87
C TYR A 275 -12.66 9.12 -8.20
N LEU A 276 -13.80 9.42 -8.84
CA LEU A 276 -14.68 8.41 -9.43
C LEU A 276 -13.98 7.60 -10.53
N PHE A 277 -12.98 8.19 -11.19
CA PHE A 277 -12.21 7.54 -12.26
C PHE A 277 -10.91 6.94 -11.75
N LYS A 278 -10.35 7.56 -10.72
CA LYS A 278 -9.02 7.23 -10.20
C LYS A 278 -9.07 6.25 -9.04
N SER A 279 -10.23 5.99 -8.44
CA SER A 279 -10.38 5.11 -7.28
C SER A 279 -11.49 4.06 -7.50
N PRO A 280 -11.51 2.97 -6.71
CA PRO A 280 -12.59 1.98 -6.76
C PRO A 280 -13.81 2.38 -5.94
N TYR A 281 -13.80 3.55 -5.29
CA TYR A 281 -14.84 3.92 -4.34
C TYR A 281 -16.07 4.48 -5.05
N SER A 282 -17.24 4.02 -4.60
CA SER A 282 -18.49 4.63 -5.05
C SER A 282 -18.56 6.10 -4.60
N PRO A 283 -19.24 6.98 -5.35
CA PRO A 283 -19.41 8.38 -4.96
C PRO A 283 -20.02 8.54 -3.57
N ARG A 284 -20.91 7.63 -3.16
CA ARG A 284 -21.52 7.66 -1.82
C ARG A 284 -20.49 7.48 -0.70
N ILE A 285 -19.55 6.54 -0.89
CA ILE A 285 -18.49 6.29 0.10
C ILE A 285 -17.57 7.50 0.18
N LEU A 286 -17.16 8.04 -0.97
CA LEU A 286 -16.32 9.24 -1.03
C LEU A 286 -16.98 10.44 -0.33
N ILE A 287 -18.23 10.74 -0.68
CA ILE A 287 -19.00 11.83 -0.05
C ILE A 287 -19.10 11.61 1.46
N ASN A 288 -19.40 10.40 1.90
CA ASN A 288 -19.47 10.08 3.33
C ASN A 288 -18.13 10.32 4.03
N TRP A 289 -17.02 9.86 3.45
CA TRP A 289 -15.69 10.10 3.99
C TRP A 289 -15.31 11.58 4.03
N ILE A 290 -15.69 12.38 3.03
CA ILE A 290 -15.50 13.84 3.03
C ILE A 290 -16.26 14.47 4.20
N LEU A 291 -17.54 14.13 4.38
CA LEU A 291 -18.36 14.68 5.47
C LEU A 291 -17.86 14.28 6.87
N GLN A 292 -17.32 13.06 7.01
CA GLN A 292 -16.66 12.61 8.22
C GLN A 292 -15.31 13.32 8.45
N ALA A 293 -14.54 13.57 7.39
CA ALA A 293 -13.27 14.27 7.49
C ALA A 293 -13.48 15.74 7.89
N LYS A 294 -14.51 16.41 7.35
CA LYS A 294 -14.94 17.75 7.81
C LYS A 294 -15.27 17.75 9.30
N LEU A 295 -16.00 16.73 9.80
CA LEU A 295 -16.25 16.56 11.24
C LEU A 295 -14.95 16.42 12.05
N CYS A 296 -13.98 15.65 11.53
CA CYS A 296 -12.64 15.50 12.13
C CYS A 296 -11.86 16.81 12.17
N ILE A 297 -12.00 17.69 11.18
CA ILE A 297 -11.35 19.00 11.20
C ILE A 297 -11.91 19.87 12.31
N TYR A 298 -13.25 19.92 12.46
CA TYR A 298 -13.89 20.73 13.48
C TYR A 298 -13.52 20.26 14.89
N PHE A 299 -13.72 18.98 15.21
CA PHE A 299 -13.62 18.49 16.60
C PHE A 299 -12.34 17.70 16.92
N GLY A 300 -11.60 17.25 15.90
CA GLY A 300 -10.44 16.37 16.02
C GLY A 300 -10.67 15.20 16.97
N LYS A 301 -9.86 15.08 18.03
CA LYS A 301 -9.93 13.92 18.93
C LYS A 301 -11.30 13.77 19.60
N HIS A 302 -12.02 14.87 19.83
CA HIS A 302 -13.36 14.87 20.43
C HIS A 302 -14.46 14.34 19.50
N VAL A 303 -14.16 14.05 18.22
CA VAL A 303 -15.12 13.36 17.33
C VAL A 303 -15.57 12.02 17.90
N LYS A 304 -14.74 11.34 18.69
CA LYS A 304 -15.12 10.08 19.33
C LYS A 304 -16.34 10.22 20.22
N GLU A 305 -16.41 11.29 21.00
CA GLU A 305 -17.53 11.58 21.90
C GLU A 305 -18.80 11.85 21.09
N LEU A 306 -18.71 12.64 20.00
CA LEU A 306 -19.85 12.89 19.12
C LEU A 306 -20.43 11.62 18.48
N ARG A 307 -19.57 10.64 18.16
CA ARG A 307 -19.98 9.36 17.57
C ARG A 307 -20.72 8.47 18.56
N GLU A 308 -20.40 8.55 19.85
CA GLU A 308 -21.15 7.85 20.91
C GLU A 308 -22.62 8.32 20.97
N HIS A 309 -22.88 9.54 20.50
CA HIS A 309 -24.22 10.11 20.36
C HIS A 309 -24.79 10.00 18.92
N GLY A 310 -24.19 9.18 18.05
CA GLY A 310 -24.69 8.93 16.69
C GLY A 310 -24.39 10.03 15.67
N ILE A 311 -23.54 11.00 16.01
CA ILE A 311 -23.07 12.04 15.09
C ILE A 311 -21.78 11.54 14.42
N HIS A 312 -21.94 10.95 13.24
CA HIS A 312 -20.85 10.40 12.44
C HIS A 312 -20.32 11.39 11.39
N THR A 313 -21.18 12.29 10.90
CA THR A 313 -20.87 13.24 9.81
C THR A 313 -21.14 14.68 10.21
N ALA A 314 -20.43 15.63 9.59
CA ALA A 314 -20.63 17.06 9.86
C ALA A 314 -22.10 17.48 9.67
N TRP A 315 -22.77 16.95 8.63
CA TRP A 315 -24.16 17.27 8.33
C TRP A 315 -25.15 16.96 9.45
N GLN A 316 -24.94 15.88 10.20
CA GLN A 316 -25.90 15.44 11.21
C GLN A 316 -26.09 16.49 12.31
N LEU A 317 -25.09 17.35 12.56
CA LEU A 317 -25.18 18.46 13.51
C LEU A 317 -26.30 19.45 13.17
N LYS A 318 -26.66 19.59 11.89
CA LYS A 318 -27.76 20.48 11.46
C LYS A 318 -29.11 20.03 12.01
N ASN A 319 -29.28 18.74 12.25
CA ASN A 319 -30.54 18.17 12.73
C ASN A 319 -30.72 18.27 14.25
N TYR A 320 -29.71 18.75 14.99
CA TYR A 320 -29.79 18.95 16.44
C TYR A 320 -30.30 20.36 16.75
N ASP A 321 -31.32 20.48 17.60
CA ASP A 321 -31.79 21.75 18.14
C ASP A 321 -30.89 22.22 19.30
N GLU A 322 -31.11 23.44 19.79
CA GLU A 322 -30.31 24.01 20.89
C GLU A 322 -30.44 23.20 22.19
N GLU A 323 -31.60 22.60 22.45
CA GLU A 323 -31.81 21.77 23.64
C GLU A 323 -30.98 20.48 23.58
N ALA A 324 -30.99 19.79 22.43
CA ALA A 324 -30.18 18.59 22.21
C ALA A 324 -28.67 18.91 22.22
N LEU A 325 -28.26 20.09 21.72
CA LEU A 325 -26.86 20.53 21.86
C LEU A 325 -26.47 20.74 23.33
N LYS A 326 -27.35 21.34 24.15
CA LYS A 326 -27.10 21.49 25.60
C LYS A 326 -27.01 20.14 26.32
N GLU A 327 -27.75 19.14 25.87
CA GLU A 327 -27.63 17.78 26.40
C GLU A 327 -26.29 17.13 26.02
N LEU A 328 -25.81 17.33 24.79
CA LEU A 328 -24.48 16.90 24.36
C LEU A 328 -23.36 17.55 25.18
N VAL A 329 -23.47 18.84 25.53
CA VAL A 329 -22.46 19.52 26.36
C VAL A 329 -22.35 18.91 27.77
N LYS A 330 -23.43 18.33 28.32
CA LYS A 330 -23.40 17.68 29.64
C LYS A 330 -22.63 16.35 29.63
N THR A 331 -22.55 15.72 28.46
CA THR A 331 -22.02 14.36 28.29
C THR A 331 -20.68 14.34 27.56
N THR A 332 -20.31 15.43 26.89
CA THR A 332 -19.07 15.59 26.15
C THR A 332 -18.17 16.65 26.80
N SER A 333 -16.89 16.64 26.45
CA SER A 333 -15.91 17.66 26.85
C SER A 333 -15.98 18.94 26.02
N LEU A 334 -16.96 19.03 25.11
CA LEU A 334 -17.14 20.15 24.19
C LEU A 334 -17.89 21.30 24.84
N THR A 335 -17.52 22.53 24.48
CA THR A 335 -18.26 23.73 24.93
C THR A 335 -19.47 23.98 24.04
N GLU A 336 -20.52 24.53 24.65
CA GLU A 336 -21.75 24.96 23.94
C GLU A 336 -21.40 25.91 22.79
N ASP A 337 -20.54 26.90 23.04
CA ASP A 337 -20.06 27.85 22.02
C ASP A 337 -19.41 27.16 20.81
N THR A 338 -18.63 26.10 21.05
CA THR A 338 -17.96 25.35 19.97
C THR A 338 -18.99 24.61 19.12
N LEU A 339 -19.97 23.96 19.76
CA LEU A 339 -21.01 23.21 19.06
C LEU A 339 -21.92 24.12 18.24
N ILE A 340 -22.32 25.26 18.80
CA ILE A 340 -23.13 26.27 18.10
C ILE A 340 -22.35 26.84 16.92
N MET A 341 -21.10 27.29 17.14
CA MET A 341 -20.26 27.83 16.08
C MET A 341 -20.10 26.85 14.91
N VAL A 342 -19.81 25.58 15.20
CA VAL A 342 -19.62 24.57 14.15
C VAL A 342 -20.95 24.24 13.47
N LYS A 343 -22.06 24.17 14.20
CA LYS A 343 -23.39 23.96 13.60
C LYS A 343 -23.74 25.10 12.63
N ASP A 344 -23.48 26.35 12.99
CA ASP A 344 -23.73 27.50 12.14
C ASP A 344 -22.84 27.45 10.89
N GLN A 345 -21.54 27.17 11.05
CA GLN A 345 -20.62 26.97 9.93
C GLN A 345 -21.08 25.86 8.96
N VAL A 346 -21.48 24.70 9.50
CA VAL A 346 -21.98 23.58 8.69
C VAL A 346 -23.28 23.94 7.98
N THR A 347 -24.15 24.73 8.61
CA THR A 347 -25.44 25.13 8.05
C THR A 347 -25.27 26.11 6.89
N GLU A 348 -24.26 26.99 6.95
CA GLU A 348 -23.94 27.97 5.92
C GLU A 348 -23.06 27.40 4.78
N ASP A 349 -22.43 26.24 4.99
CA ASP A 349 -21.52 25.62 4.02
C ASP A 349 -22.27 25.01 2.82
N LYS A 350 -22.28 25.77 1.71
CA LYS A 350 -22.84 25.35 0.41
C LYS A 350 -22.17 24.12 -0.19
N GLU A 351 -20.95 23.77 0.20
CA GLU A 351 -20.27 22.55 -0.24
C GLU A 351 -20.90 21.34 0.43
N ILE A 352 -21.10 21.40 1.76
CA ILE A 352 -21.77 20.33 2.52
C ILE A 352 -23.17 20.09 1.94
N GLU A 353 -23.95 21.13 1.72
CA GLU A 353 -25.29 21.02 1.11
C GLU A 353 -25.25 20.29 -0.25
N ARG A 354 -24.32 20.68 -1.13
CA ARG A 354 -24.12 20.04 -2.44
C ARG A 354 -23.74 18.56 -2.33
N LEU A 355 -22.87 18.20 -1.39
CA LEU A 355 -22.47 16.82 -1.13
C LEU A 355 -23.67 15.95 -0.70
N ILE A 356 -24.54 16.47 0.15
CA ILE A 356 -25.73 15.74 0.62
C ILE A 356 -26.77 15.59 -0.49
N GLU A 357 -27.02 16.64 -1.27
CA GLU A 357 -27.89 16.52 -2.44
C GLU A 357 -27.40 15.44 -3.40
N ALA A 358 -26.10 15.39 -3.66
CA ALA A 358 -25.48 14.35 -4.47
C ALA A 358 -25.71 12.97 -3.84
N GLN A 359 -25.51 12.82 -2.53
CA GLN A 359 -25.74 11.56 -1.81
C GLN A 359 -27.21 11.11 -1.90
N LEU A 360 -28.18 12.03 -1.78
CA LEU A 360 -29.61 11.75 -1.92
C LEU A 360 -30.00 11.34 -3.35
N LYS A 361 -29.48 12.03 -4.37
CA LYS A 361 -29.70 11.63 -5.78
C LYS A 361 -29.16 10.22 -6.03
N LEU A 362 -27.98 9.93 -5.49
CA LEU A 362 -27.39 8.59 -5.57
C LEU A 362 -28.21 7.56 -4.78
N SER A 363 -28.84 7.93 -3.65
CA SER A 363 -29.66 7.06 -2.79
C SER A 363 -30.88 6.50 -3.52
N GLN A 364 -31.61 7.40 -4.19
CA GLN A 364 -32.87 7.11 -4.88
C GLN A 364 -32.72 6.12 -6.05
N TYR A 365 -31.58 6.14 -6.75
CA TYR A 365 -31.39 5.33 -7.95
C TYR A 365 -31.08 3.85 -7.66
N TRP A 366 -30.59 3.51 -6.47
CA TRP A 366 -30.33 2.13 -6.07
C TRP A 366 -31.61 1.36 -5.72
N ASN A 367 -32.67 2.07 -5.30
CA ASN A 367 -33.98 1.48 -5.08
C ASN A 367 -34.74 1.18 -6.39
N LYS A 368 -34.14 1.49 -7.55
CA LYS A 368 -34.72 1.28 -8.87
C LYS A 368 -33.94 0.19 -9.63
N GLN A 369 -33.92 -1.04 -9.11
CA GLN A 369 -33.45 -2.20 -9.90
C GLN A 369 -34.03 -3.54 -9.43
N SER A 370 -35.14 -3.96 -10.06
CA SER A 370 -35.51 -5.37 -10.26
C SER A 370 -36.28 -5.65 -11.56
N ASP A 371 -36.84 -4.64 -12.23
CA ASP A 371 -37.86 -4.93 -13.26
C ASP A 371 -37.37 -4.98 -14.70
N GLU A 372 -36.12 -4.58 -15.01
CA GLU A 372 -35.59 -4.67 -16.38
C GLU A 372 -34.09 -4.99 -16.36
N VAL A 373 -33.76 -6.27 -16.18
CA VAL A 373 -32.50 -6.81 -16.71
C VAL A 373 -32.87 -7.91 -17.68
N ASP A 374 -33.19 -7.51 -18.90
CA ASP A 374 -33.18 -8.39 -20.06
C ASP A 374 -31.71 -8.77 -20.32
N ILE A 375 -31.30 -9.90 -19.75
CA ILE A 375 -30.04 -10.56 -20.07
C ILE A 375 -30.21 -11.21 -21.43
N PHE A 376 -30.21 -10.41 -22.51
CA PHE A 376 -29.99 -10.96 -23.84
C PHE A 376 -28.50 -11.20 -24.03
N VAL A 377 -28.12 -12.46 -23.82
CA VAL A 377 -26.92 -13.08 -24.39
C VAL A 377 -27.02 -12.95 -25.91
N LYS A 378 -26.02 -12.31 -26.53
CA LYS A 378 -25.65 -12.55 -27.92
C LYS A 378 -24.14 -12.58 -28.06
#